data_AF-A0A523JVL8-F1
#
_entry.id   AF-A0A523JVL8-F1
#
_cell.length_a   1.000
_cell.length_b   1.000
_cell.length_c   1.000
_cell.angle_alpha   90.00
_cell.angle_beta   90.00
_cell.angle_gamma   90.00
#
_symmetry.space_group_name_H-M   'P 1'
#
loop_
_entity.id
_entity.type
_entity.pdbx_description
1 polymer ?
#
loop_
_entity_poly.entity_id
_entity_poly.type
_entity_poly.pdbx_seq_one_letter_code
_entity_poly.pdbx_strand_id
1 'polypeptide(L)'
;MWFPMREVGMDFLDSAGKESAEKVWVMEASVAAPRAEVWRAIADPTVWRHWFPGVERAWYEGDPPYGVGTIRKAIVRGQRMEEV
;
A
#
# COMPACT_ATOMS: atom_id res chain seq x y z
N MET A 1 -7.84 17.56 -11.22
CA MET A 1 -8.87 16.60 -11.65
C MET A 1 -9.18 15.73 -10.45
N TRP A 2 -10.42 15.69 -9.97
CA TRP A 2 -10.82 14.96 -8.77
C TRP A 2 -11.77 13.85 -9.20
N PHE A 3 -11.51 12.61 -8.79
CA PHE A 3 -12.38 11.48 -9.09
C PHE A 3 -13.25 11.19 -7.85
N PRO A 4 -14.57 11.02 -7.98
CA PRO A 4 -15.42 10.69 -6.84
C PRO A 4 -15.06 9.29 -6.33
N MET A 5 -14.68 9.18 -5.07
CA MET A 5 -14.52 7.88 -4.41
C MET A 5 -15.90 7.36 -4.02
N ARG A 6 -16.18 6.10 -4.36
CA ARG A 6 -17.42 5.40 -4.02
C ARG A 6 -17.10 4.28 -3.04
N GLU A 7 -17.81 4.25 -1.93
CA GLU A 7 -17.72 3.15 -0.97
C GLU A 7 -18.32 1.87 -1.59
N VAL A 8 -17.57 0.77 -1.50
CA VAL A 8 -17.96 -0.55 -2.00
C VAL A 8 -17.58 -1.62 -0.99
N GLY A 9 -18.38 -2.70 -0.92
CA GLY A 9 -18.09 -3.84 -0.07
C GLY A 9 -16.92 -4.69 -0.59
N MET A 10 -16.45 -5.64 0.22
CA MET A 10 -15.33 -6.54 -0.12
C MET A 10 -15.64 -7.46 -1.32
N ASP A 11 -16.91 -7.71 -1.58
CA ASP A 11 -17.46 -8.40 -2.77
C ASP A 11 -17.15 -7.66 -4.09
N PHE A 12 -16.70 -6.40 -4.01
CA PHE A 12 -16.12 -5.67 -5.14
C PHE A 12 -14.95 -6.41 -5.79
N LEU A 13 -14.12 -7.08 -5.00
CA LEU A 13 -12.96 -7.82 -5.51
C LEU A 13 -13.38 -9.06 -6.31
N ASP A 14 -14.49 -9.68 -5.92
CA ASP A 14 -15.05 -10.87 -6.58
C ASP A 14 -15.91 -10.48 -7.82
N SER A 15 -16.60 -9.35 -7.75
CA SER A 15 -17.40 -8.78 -8.84
C SER A 15 -16.61 -7.94 -9.86
N ALA A 16 -15.32 -7.69 -9.58
CA ALA A 16 -14.36 -7.08 -10.49
C ALA A 16 -14.19 -7.83 -11.82
N GLY A 17 -14.84 -9.00 -11.95
CA GLY A 17 -14.88 -9.81 -13.15
C GLY A 17 -15.85 -9.40 -14.25
N LYS A 18 -16.57 -8.27 -14.24
CA LYS A 18 -17.25 -7.79 -15.48
C LYS A 18 -17.79 -6.36 -15.56
N GLU A 19 -18.16 -5.66 -14.48
CA GLU A 19 -18.85 -4.34 -14.64
C GLU A 19 -18.46 -3.24 -13.64
N SER A 20 -17.73 -3.51 -12.55
CA SER A 20 -17.60 -2.55 -11.44
C SER A 20 -16.18 -2.09 -11.08
N ALA A 21 -15.13 -2.87 -11.35
CA ALA A 21 -13.75 -2.46 -11.08
C ALA A 21 -13.10 -1.91 -12.36
N GLU A 22 -12.70 -0.63 -12.35
CA GLU A 22 -12.18 0.02 -13.57
C GLU A 22 -10.89 -0.66 -14.06
N LYS A 23 -10.00 -1.12 -13.15
CA LYS A 23 -8.81 -1.95 -13.45
C LYS A 23 -8.37 -2.78 -12.23
N VAL A 24 -8.08 -4.07 -12.43
CA VAL A 24 -7.41 -4.94 -11.45
C VAL A 24 -6.04 -5.34 -11.99
N TRP A 25 -5.02 -5.21 -11.14
CA TRP A 25 -3.66 -5.66 -11.44
C TRP A 25 -3.24 -6.69 -10.40
N VAL A 26 -2.90 -7.88 -10.85
CA VAL A 26 -2.33 -8.94 -10.01
C VAL A 26 -0.86 -9.07 -10.36
N MET A 27 0.00 -9.01 -9.34
CA MET A 27 1.44 -9.22 -9.48
C MET A 27 1.87 -10.30 -8.51
N GLU A 28 2.65 -11.25 -9.02
CA GLU A 28 3.26 -12.31 -8.23
C GLU A 28 4.78 -12.21 -8.35
N ALA A 29 5.47 -12.34 -7.22
CA ALA A 29 6.92 -12.36 -7.17
C ALA A 29 7.40 -13.34 -6.10
N SER A 30 8.38 -14.17 -6.46
CA SER A 30 9.08 -15.01 -5.50
C SER A 30 10.19 -14.20 -4.83
N VAL A 31 10.14 -14.12 -3.50
CA VAL A 31 11.14 -13.41 -2.70
C VAL A 31 11.93 -14.43 -1.89
N ALA A 32 13.25 -14.42 -2.04
CA ALA A 32 14.16 -15.30 -1.29
C ALA A 32 14.38 -14.79 0.14
N ALA A 33 13.30 -14.66 0.92
CA ALA A 33 13.32 -14.22 2.31
C ALA A 33 12.24 -14.93 3.14
N PRO A 34 12.41 -15.06 4.47
CA PRO A 34 11.38 -15.59 5.34
C PRO A 34 10.07 -14.79 5.25
N ARG A 35 8.92 -15.48 5.28
CA ARG A 35 7.59 -14.85 5.21
C ARG A 35 7.38 -13.74 6.24
N ALA A 36 7.88 -13.91 7.46
CA ALA A 36 7.76 -12.92 8.52
C ALA A 36 8.51 -11.62 8.21
N GLU A 37 9.66 -11.70 7.52
CA GLU A 37 10.43 -10.53 7.10
C GLU A 37 9.74 -9.80 5.95
N VAL A 38 9.24 -10.55 4.97
CA VAL A 38 8.43 -9.99 3.87
C VAL A 38 7.20 -9.28 4.42
N TRP A 39 6.51 -9.89 5.39
CA TRP A 39 5.35 -9.28 6.03
C TRP A 39 5.71 -7.97 6.74
N ARG A 40 6.80 -7.95 7.51
CA ARG A 40 7.28 -6.72 8.16
C ARG A 40 7.62 -5.64 7.15
N ALA A 41 8.26 -6.00 6.04
CA ALA A 41 8.60 -5.06 4.98
C ALA A 41 7.37 -4.40 4.35
N ILE A 42 6.26 -5.15 4.23
CA ILE A 42 4.99 -4.61 3.71
C ILE A 42 4.27 -3.75 4.77
N ALA A 43 4.25 -4.20 6.03
CA ALA A 43 3.48 -3.56 7.09
C ALA A 43 4.11 -2.27 7.62
N ASP A 44 5.44 -2.19 7.69
CA ASP A 44 6.17 -1.10 8.33
C ASP A 44 6.79 -0.14 7.30
N PRO A 45 6.28 1.10 7.15
CA PRO A 45 6.80 2.08 6.21
C PRO A 45 8.24 2.49 6.52
N THR A 46 8.68 2.39 7.78
CA THR A 46 10.01 2.88 8.17
C THR A 46 11.15 2.07 7.53
N VAL A 47 10.88 0.84 7.10
CA VAL A 47 11.85 -0.04 6.43
C VAL A 47 11.74 -0.04 4.90
N TRP A 48 10.74 0.63 4.31
CA TRP A 48 10.42 0.53 2.88
C TRP A 48 11.57 0.89 1.95
N ARG A 49 12.38 1.90 2.29
CA ARG A 49 13.54 2.31 1.48
C ARG A 49 14.56 1.19 1.23
N HIS A 50 14.54 0.15 2.06
CA HIS A 50 15.45 -1.00 1.95
C HIS A 50 14.87 -2.13 1.09
N TRP A 51 13.56 -2.15 0.85
CA TRP A 51 12.85 -3.21 0.15
C TRP A 51 12.30 -2.77 -1.21
N PHE A 52 11.94 -1.49 -1.35
CA PHE A 52 11.24 -0.97 -2.51
C PHE A 52 12.09 0.06 -3.25
N PRO A 53 12.53 -0.25 -4.49
CA PRO A 53 13.33 0.68 -5.29
C PRO A 53 12.63 2.02 -5.51
N GLY A 54 13.34 3.10 -5.21
CA GLY A 54 12.84 4.46 -5.40
C GLY A 54 12.09 5.05 -4.21
N VAL A 55 11.83 4.28 -3.14
CA VAL A 55 11.37 4.86 -1.88
C VAL A 55 12.55 5.55 -1.18
N GLU A 56 12.45 6.86 -0.99
CA GLU A 56 13.48 7.67 -0.35
C GLU A 56 13.23 7.78 1.16
N ARG A 57 11.96 7.95 1.54
CA ARG A 57 11.52 8.05 2.94
C ARG A 57 10.09 7.54 3.04
N ALA A 58 9.76 6.85 4.12
CA ALA A 58 8.39 6.55 4.47
C ALA A 58 8.22 6.54 6.01
N TRP A 59 7.06 6.96 6.49
CA TRP A 59 6.78 7.15 7.92
C TRP A 59 5.28 7.09 8.21
N TYR A 60 4.93 6.90 9.48
CA TYR A 60 3.57 7.01 9.98
C TYR A 60 3.20 8.48 10.26
N GLU A 61 1.98 8.88 9.94
CA GLU A 61 1.42 10.13 10.44
C GLU A 61 0.83 9.95 11.84
N GLY A 62 1.21 10.82 12.77
CA GLY A 62 0.77 10.77 14.17
C GLY A 62 1.67 9.93 15.09
N ASP A 63 1.29 9.90 16.36
CA ASP A 63 2.01 9.20 17.41
C ASP A 63 1.55 7.73 17.52
N PRO A 64 2.43 6.80 17.96
CA PRO A 64 2.06 5.41 18.18
C PRO A 64 0.99 5.26 19.29
N PRO A 65 0.25 4.13 19.33
CA PRO A 65 0.45 2.90 18.57
C PRO A 65 -0.10 2.94 17.13
N TYR A 66 0.59 2.27 16.21
CA TYR A 66 0.18 2.17 14.81
C TYR A 66 -0.68 0.91 14.58
N GLY A 67 -1.74 1.04 13.77
CA GLY A 67 -2.68 -0.03 13.50
C GLY A 67 -3.59 0.28 12.31
N VAL A 68 -4.71 -0.44 12.22
CA VAL A 68 -5.72 -0.19 11.18
C VAL A 68 -6.23 1.26 11.30
N GLY A 69 -6.23 1.98 10.17
CA GLY A 69 -6.61 3.40 10.09
C GLY A 69 -5.46 4.39 10.32
N THR A 70 -4.23 3.93 10.59
CA THR A 70 -3.06 4.81 10.62
C THR A 70 -2.64 5.18 9.20
N ILE A 71 -2.51 6.48 8.95
CA ILE A 71 -2.03 7.00 7.65
C ILE A 71 -0.52 6.79 7.54
N ARG A 72 -0.07 6.31 6.38
CA ARG A 72 1.35 6.20 6.02
C ARG A 72 1.69 7.20 4.93
N LYS A 73 2.84 7.85 5.04
CA LYS A 73 3.34 8.80 4.04
C LYS A 73 4.67 8.32 3.50
N ALA A 74 4.90 8.54 2.22
CA ALA A 74 6.15 8.19 1.56
C ALA A 74 6.60 9.27 0.56
N ILE A 75 7.90 9.34 0.33
CA ILE A 75 8.51 10.03 -0.79
C ILE A 75 9.09 8.96 -1.71
N VAL A 76 8.58 8.89 -2.93
CA VAL A 76 9.00 7.92 -3.95
C VAL A 76 9.46 8.67 -5.18
N ARG A 77 10.75 8.60 -5.50
CA ARG A 77 11.38 9.31 -6.64
C ARG A 77 11.01 10.81 -6.66
N GLY A 78 11.12 11.46 -5.51
CA GLY A 78 10.77 12.86 -5.31
C GLY A 78 9.26 13.18 -5.22
N GLN A 79 8.37 12.20 -5.38
CA GLN A 79 6.92 12.39 -5.30
C GLN A 79 6.38 12.01 -3.92
N ARG A 80 5.57 12.88 -3.32
CA ARG A 80 4.90 12.59 -2.04
C ARG A 80 3.64 11.76 -2.29
N MET A 81 3.57 10.62 -1.59
CA MET A 81 2.45 9.69 -1.60
C MET A 81 1.85 9.60 -0.19
N GLU A 82 0.53 9.51 -0.11
CA GLU A 82 -0.21 9.30 1.13
C GLU A 82 -1.10 8.06 0.93
N GLU A 83 -1.02 7.13 1.88
CA GLU A 83 -1.82 5.91 1.91
C GLU A 83 -2.74 5.97 3.14
N VAL A 84 -4.04 5.91 2.90
CA VAL A 84 -5.13 6.05 3.88
C VAL A 84 -5.80 4.71 4.09
#